data_AF-A0A822FLM7-F1
#
_entry.id   AF-A0A822FLM7-F1
#
_cell.length_a   1.000
_cell.length_b   1.000
_cell.length_c   1.000
_cell.angle_alpha   90.00
_cell.angle_beta   90.00
_cell.angle_gamma   90.00
#
_symmetry.space_group_name_H-M   'P 1'
#
loop_
_entity.id
_entity.type
_entity.pdbx_description
1 polymer ?
#
loop_
_entity_poly.entity_id
_entity_poly.type
_entity_poly.pdbx_seq_one_letter_code
_entity_poly.pdbx_strand_id
1 'polypeptide(L)' 'MIRRNIWEHNLAKIHQHNLKADLGIYSYTLGMNQFGDMSHEEFKKQMNEFNISANMKKNKFDHNTFCAPSDVAVPRAV' A
#
# COMPACT_ATOMS: atom_id res chain seq x y z
N MET A 1 2.41 -28.28 -11.35
CA MET A 1 2.24 -27.30 -12.45
C MET A 1 1.26 -26.18 -12.06
N ILE A 2 1.52 -25.45 -10.97
CA ILE A 2 0.56 -24.44 -10.46
C ILE A 2 0.93 -23.04 -10.98
N ARG A 3 2.21 -22.68 -10.91
CA ARG A 3 2.72 -21.37 -11.38
C ARG A 3 2.51 -21.12 -12.86
N ARG A 4 2.69 -22.15 -13.70
CA ARG A 4 2.45 -22.04 -15.15
C ARG A 4 0.98 -21.72 -15.46
N ASN A 5 0.05 -22.35 -14.76
CA ASN A 5 -1.38 -22.11 -14.96
C ASN A 5 -1.77 -20.67 -14.57
N ILE A 6 -1.22 -20.17 -13.46
CA ILE A 6 -1.39 -18.77 -13.03
C ILE A 6 -0.86 -17.81 -14.11
N TRP A 7 0.33 -18.10 -14.64
CA TRP A 7 0.93 -17.30 -15.70
C TRP A 7 0.09 -17.25 -16.97
N GLU A 8 -0.44 -18.41 -17.42
CA GLU A 8 -1.33 -18.48 -18.58
C GLU A 8 -2.63 -17.72 -18.37
N HIS A 9 -3.22 -17.82 -17.16
CA HIS A 9 -4.41 -17.05 -16.79
C HIS A 9 -4.14 -15.54 -16.82
N ASN A 10 -3.02 -15.10 -16.24
CA ASN A 10 -2.63 -13.69 -16.24
C ASN A 10 -2.34 -13.18 -17.66
N LEU A 11 -1.73 -14.00 -18.52
CA LEU A 11 -1.50 -13.66 -19.92
C LEU A 11 -2.82 -13.47 -20.69
N ALA A 12 -3.78 -14.37 -20.50
CA ALA A 12 -5.11 -14.26 -21.12
C ALA A 12 -5.83 -12.98 -20.66
N LYS A 13 -5.74 -12.66 -19.36
CA LYS A 13 -6.29 -11.42 -18.79
C LYS A 13 -5.67 -10.17 -19.40
N ILE A 14 -4.34 -10.15 -19.59
CA ILE A 14 -3.63 -9.04 -20.24
C ILE A 14 -4.13 -8.83 -21.66
N HIS A 15 -4.22 -9.90 -22.46
CA HIS A 15 -4.72 -9.80 -23.82
C HIS A 15 -6.16 -9.27 -23.88
N GLN A 16 -7.06 -9.81 -23.03
CA GLN A 16 -8.45 -9.36 -23.01
C GLN A 16 -8.57 -7.89 -22.59
N HIS A 17 -7.78 -7.44 -21.63
CA HIS A 17 -7.76 -6.05 -21.21
C HIS A 17 -7.25 -5.13 -22.32
N ASN A 18 -6.16 -5.51 -22.99
CA ASN A 18 -5.58 -4.69 -24.06
C ASN A 18 -6.52 -4.58 -25.27
N LEU A 19 -7.23 -5.66 -25.62
CA LEU A 19 -8.30 -5.57 -26.63
C LEU A 19 -9.36 -4.52 -26.26
N LYS A 20 -9.75 -4.45 -24.98
CA LYS A 20 -10.71 -3.46 -24.49
C LYS A 20 -10.12 -2.05 -24.44
N ALA A 21 -8.83 -1.92 -24.16
CA ALA A 21 -8.11 -0.66 -24.21
C ALA A 21 -8.04 -0.12 -25.65
N ASP A 22 -7.80 -0.98 -26.64
CA ASP A 22 -7.81 -0.62 -28.07
C ASP A 22 -9.20 -0.16 -28.54
N LEU A 23 -10.26 -0.67 -27.94
CA LEU A 23 -11.64 -0.21 -28.14
C LEU A 23 -11.97 1.10 -27.39
N GLY A 24 -11.02 1.67 -26.65
CA GLY A 24 -11.19 2.91 -25.88
C GLY A 24 -11.93 2.75 -24.55
N ILE A 25 -12.17 1.52 -24.08
CA ILE A 25 -12.85 1.26 -22.79
C ILE A 25 -11.93 1.58 -21.61
N TYR A 26 -10.63 1.34 -21.78
CA TYR A 26 -9.60 1.61 -20.78
C TYR A 26 -8.59 2.62 -21.32
N SER A 27 -8.11 3.51 -20.46
CA SER A 27 -7.10 4.52 -20.77
C SER A 27 -5.66 4.03 -20.63
N TYR A 28 -5.46 2.74 -20.30
CA TYR A 28 -4.15 2.14 -20.09
C TYR A 28 -4.12 0.72 -20.65
N THR A 29 -2.92 0.17 -20.79
CA THR A 29 -2.67 -1.21 -21.20
C THR A 29 -1.94 -1.96 -20.09
N LEU A 30 -2.02 -3.28 -20.15
CA LEU A 30 -1.30 -4.19 -19.27
C LEU A 30 -0.16 -4.88 -20.04
N GLY A 31 0.87 -5.30 -19.31
CA GLY A 31 1.98 -6.06 -19.83
C GLY A 31 2.40 -7.15 -18.86
N MET A 32 2.99 -8.22 -19.40
CA MET A 32 3.53 -9.30 -18.57
C MET A 32 4.77 -8.80 -17.82
N ASN A 33 4.88 -9.11 -16.53
CA ASN A 33 5.97 -8.65 -15.67
C ASN A 33 6.43 -9.76 -14.71
N GLN A 34 7.34 -9.44 -13.77
CA GLN A 34 7.87 -10.40 -12.80
C GLN A 34 6.82 -10.97 -11.83
N PHE A 35 5.61 -10.40 -11.77
CA PHE A 35 4.50 -10.89 -10.97
C PHE A 35 3.54 -11.78 -11.78
N GLY A 36 3.91 -12.12 -13.02
CA GLY A 36 3.07 -12.88 -13.94
C GLY A 36 2.65 -14.26 -13.43
N ASP A 37 3.45 -14.90 -12.58
CA ASP A 37 3.15 -16.23 -12.01
C ASP A 37 2.55 -16.16 -10.60
N MET A 38 2.25 -14.96 -10.09
CA MET A 38 1.65 -14.76 -8.78
C MET A 38 0.14 -14.66 -8.86
N SER A 39 -0.54 -15.25 -7.87
CA SER A 39 -1.95 -15.02 -7.64
C SER A 39 -2.20 -13.65 -7.01
N HIS A 40 -3.43 -13.14 -7.14
CA HIS A 40 -3.82 -11.85 -6.58
C HIS A 40 -3.65 -11.77 -5.06
N GLU A 41 -3.92 -12.87 -4.36
CA GLU A 41 -3.77 -12.95 -2.91
C GLU A 41 -2.30 -12.98 -2.48
N GLU A 42 -1.45 -13.71 -3.21
CA GLU A 42 0.01 -13.66 -2.98
C GLU A 42 0.56 -12.25 -3.25
N PHE A 43 0.12 -11.60 -4.33
CA PHE A 43 0.55 -10.25 -4.67
C PHE A 43 0.12 -9.23 -3.60
N LYS A 44 -1.14 -9.29 -3.15
CA LYS A 44 -1.63 -8.45 -2.06
C LYS A 44 -0.84 -8.66 -0.78
N LYS A 45 -0.57 -9.92 -0.40
CA LYS A 45 0.21 -10.21 0.80
C LYS A 45 1.61 -9.62 0.71
N GLN A 46 2.28 -9.80 -0.43
CA GLN A 46 3.64 -9.30 -0.58
C GLN A 46 3.73 -7.77 -0.67
N MET A 47 2.79 -7.11 -1.33
CA MET A 47 2.91 -5.68 -1.65
C MET A 47 2.06 -4.76 -0.75
N ASN A 48 0.95 -5.25 -0.21
CA ASN A 48 -0.04 -4.45 0.53
C ASN A 48 -0.10 -4.76 2.03
N GLU A 49 0.99 -5.25 2.64
CA GLU A 49 1.13 -5.45 4.09
C GLU A 49 1.23 -4.13 4.89
N PHE A 50 0.45 -3.11 4.52
CA PHE A 50 0.36 -1.86 5.27
C PHE A 50 -0.49 -2.05 6.54
N ASN A 51 0.18 -2.38 7.65
CA ASN A 51 -0.48 -2.57 8.93
C ASN A 51 -0.69 -1.22 9.65
N ILE A 52 -1.89 -0.65 9.50
CA ILE A 52 -2.30 0.64 10.09
C ILE A 52 -2.08 0.65 11.63
N SER A 53 -2.34 -0.48 12.30
CA SER A 53 -2.23 -0.58 13.76
C SER A 53 -0.80 -0.48 14.29
N ALA A 54 0.18 -0.96 13.53
CA ALA A 54 1.60 -0.86 13.86
C ALA A 54 2.14 0.56 13.65
N ASN A 55 1.57 1.30 12.68
CA ASN A 55 1.98 2.67 12.37
C ASN A 55 1.44 3.68 13.40
N MET A 56 0.19 3.52 13.86
CA MET A 56 -0.42 4.37 14.90
C MET A 56 0.35 4.36 16.23
N LYS A 57 1.05 3.28 16.57
CA LYS A 57 1.89 3.21 17.78
C LYS A 57 3.19 4.03 17.65
N LYS A 58 3.65 4.34 16.44
CA LYS A 58 4.89 5.10 16.20
C LYS A 58 4.68 6.62 16.30
N ASN A 59 3.46 7.11 16.10
CA ASN A 59 3.11 8.53 16.24
C ASN A 59 2.77 8.96 17.69
N LYS A 60 3.25 8.22 18.70
CA LYS A 60 3.01 8.51 20.14
C LYS A 60 3.95 9.55 20.75
N PHE A 61 4.82 10.18 19.98
CA PHE A 61 5.46 11.41 20.44
C PHE A 61 4.49 12.54 20.20
N ASP A 62 3.61 12.83 21.16
CA ASP A 62 2.72 14.00 21.12
C ASP A 62 3.58 15.28 21.09
N HIS A 63 3.76 15.85 19.90
CA HIS A 63 4.50 17.11 19.68
C HIS A 63 3.71 18.34 20.14
N ASN A 64 2.49 18.15 20.64
CA ASN A 64 1.57 19.23 21.02
C ASN A 64 1.50 19.48 22.54
N THR A 65 2.26 18.75 23.37
CA THR A 65 2.27 18.98 24.82
C THR A 65 3.46 19.87 25.20
N PHE A 66 3.19 21.12 25.56
CA PHE A 66 4.20 22.01 26.14
C PHE A 66 4.73 21.39 27.45
N CYS A 67 6.00 21.00 27.45
CA CYS A 67 6.68 20.49 28.64
C CYS A 67 7.32 21.69 29.35
N ALA A 68 6.67 22.19 30.41
CA ALA A 68 7.19 23.32 31.16
C ALA A 68 8.50 22.91 31.90
N PRO A 69 9.58 23.70 31.79
CA PRO A 69 10.82 23.43 32.53
C PRO A 69 10.57 23.50 34.03
N SER A 70 11.11 22.53 34.77
CA SER A 70 10.81 22.29 36.19
C SER A 70 11.24 23.43 37.12
N ASP A 71 12.10 24.34 36.66
CA ASP A 71 12.76 25.35 37.51
C ASP A 71 12.14 26.76 37.44
N VAL A 72 10.94 26.91 36.86
CA VAL A 72 10.26 28.23 36.78
C VAL A 72 9.35 28.44 38.00
N ALA A 73 9.86 29.13 39.02
CA ALA A 73 9.04 29.63 40.12
C ALA A 73 8.24 30.87 39.66
N VAL A 74 6.96 30.68 39.35
CA VAL A 74 6.04 31.79 39.02
C VAL A 74 5.64 32.53 40.30
N PRO A 75 5.78 33.87 40.37
CA PRO A 75 5.36 34.62 41.55
C PRO A 75 3.83 34.57 41.69
N ARG A 76 3.36 34.40 42.92
CA ARG A 76 1.92 34.40 43.21
C ARG A 76 1.39 35.81 42.99
N ALA A 77 0.41 35.95 42.09
CA ALA A 77 -0.21 37.23 41.77
C ALA A 77 -0.78 37.89 43.04
N VAL A 78 -0.60 39.21 43.13
CA VAL A 78 -1.06 40.09 44.22
C VAL A 78 -2.54 40.38 44.08
#